data_AF-X1Q0H5-F1
#
_entry.id   AF-X1Q0H5-F1
#
_cell.length_a   1.000
_cell.length_b   1.000
_cell.length_c   1.000
_cell.angle_alpha   90.00
_cell.angle_beta   90.00
_cell.angle_gamma   90.00
#
_symmetry.space_group_name_H-M   'P 1'
#
loop_
_entity.id
_entity.type
_entity.pdbx_description
1 polymer ?
#
loop_
_entity_poly.entity_id
_entity_poly.type
_entity_poly.pdbx_seq_one_letter_code
_entity_poly.pdbx_strand_id
1 'polypeptide(L)'
;KTFQVEKTNQVPYDITRIIPGGNYCDVDLSNATGGENIYPENTKTLYETILGFKPGNFLVHFYIPAGEYVHRLEQSGMVPNVAHATHRYLGARKPEDSPYNDKRIFMYSVKDLEPLILRLFVDNGVAFEKMVLGLVVNKCFLKEITPTPEQLARAKKIDYYTSLRW
;
A
#
# COMPACT_ATOMS: atom_id res chain seq x y z
N LYS A 1 -22.82 -1.89 -4.51
CA LYS A 1 -22.93 -3.38 -4.43
C LYS A 1 -22.45 -3.83 -3.07
N THR A 2 -23.01 -4.90 -2.54
CA THR A 2 -22.59 -5.46 -1.25
C THR A 2 -22.11 -6.88 -1.45
N PHE A 3 -20.98 -7.20 -0.83
CA PHE A 3 -20.34 -8.49 -0.95
C PHE A 3 -20.10 -9.08 0.43
N GLN A 4 -20.27 -10.39 0.54
CA GLN A 4 -19.88 -11.16 1.70
C GLN A 4 -18.62 -11.96 1.38
N VAL A 5 -17.66 -11.98 2.31
CA VAL A 5 -16.49 -12.85 2.23
C VAL A 5 -16.92 -14.27 2.60
N GLU A 6 -16.76 -15.23 1.70
CA GLU A 6 -17.11 -16.64 1.96
C GLU A 6 -15.92 -17.44 2.50
N LYS A 7 -14.73 -17.15 1.99
CA LYS A 7 -13.50 -17.85 2.35
C LYS A 7 -12.31 -16.90 2.25
N THR A 8 -11.33 -17.16 3.10
CA THR A 8 -10.07 -16.44 3.17
C THR A 8 -8.90 -17.41 3.07
N ASN A 9 -7.79 -16.93 2.53
CA ASN A 9 -6.51 -17.62 2.62
C ASN A 9 -5.39 -16.60 2.77
N GLN A 10 -4.55 -16.75 3.78
CA GLN A 10 -3.47 -15.81 4.07
C GLN A 10 -2.16 -16.32 3.48
N VAL A 11 -1.48 -15.45 2.72
CA VAL A 11 -0.20 -15.75 2.08
C VAL A 11 0.83 -14.72 2.57
N PRO A 12 1.83 -15.12 3.36
CA PRO A 12 2.93 -14.24 3.71
C PRO A 12 3.82 -14.02 2.49
N TYR A 13 4.28 -12.79 2.28
CA TYR A 13 5.17 -12.45 1.18
C TYR A 13 6.07 -11.28 1.57
N ASP A 14 7.38 -11.49 1.55
CA ASP A 14 8.34 -10.45 1.88
C ASP A 14 8.95 -9.89 0.59
N ILE A 15 8.89 -8.57 0.44
CA ILE A 15 9.58 -7.85 -0.62
C ILE A 15 10.83 -7.23 -0.03
N THR A 16 11.98 -7.49 -0.65
CA THR A 16 13.27 -6.95 -0.22
C THR A 16 13.88 -6.06 -1.30
N ARG A 17 14.47 -4.93 -0.90
CA ARG A 17 15.31 -4.08 -1.74
C ARG A 17 16.55 -3.65 -0.97
N ILE A 18 17.67 -3.49 -1.68
CA ILE A 18 18.87 -2.86 -1.14
C ILE A 18 19.11 -1.61 -1.98
N ILE A 19 19.08 -0.45 -1.33
CA ILE A 19 19.10 0.83 -2.02
C ILE A 19 20.24 1.68 -1.44
N PRO A 20 21.07 2.33 -2.28
CA PRO A 20 22.08 3.26 -1.80
C PRO A 20 21.46 4.49 -1.10
N GLY A 21 22.23 5.11 -0.20
CA GLY A 21 21.84 6.34 0.49
C GLY A 21 21.46 7.45 -0.48
N GLY A 22 20.40 8.20 -0.15
CA GLY A 22 19.90 9.30 -0.99
C GLY A 22 19.27 8.86 -2.32
N ASN A 23 19.08 7.56 -2.54
CA ASN A 23 18.39 7.01 -3.72
C ASN A 23 17.03 6.41 -3.34
N TYR A 24 16.23 6.10 -4.36
CA TYR A 24 14.95 5.42 -4.19
C TYR A 24 14.76 4.28 -5.18
N CYS A 25 13.81 3.40 -4.87
CA CYS A 25 13.30 2.36 -5.74
C CYS A 25 11.77 2.35 -5.65
N ASP A 26 11.10 2.19 -6.79
CA ASP A 26 9.66 2.02 -6.82
C ASP A 26 9.31 0.54 -6.80
N VAL A 27 8.38 0.18 -5.93
CA VAL A 27 7.80 -1.17 -5.85
C VAL A 27 6.36 -1.06 -6.34
N ASP A 28 6.10 -1.60 -7.52
CA ASP A 28 4.77 -1.67 -8.12
C ASP A 28 4.06 -2.92 -7.60
N LEU A 29 2.96 -2.75 -6.85
CA LEU A 29 2.20 -3.89 -6.32
C LEU A 29 1.25 -4.52 -7.35
N SER A 30 1.05 -3.88 -8.50
CA SER A 30 0.15 -4.35 -9.55
C SER A 30 0.71 -5.55 -10.33
N ASN A 31 -0.09 -6.03 -11.29
CA ASN A 31 0.28 -7.12 -12.20
C ASN A 31 0.94 -6.61 -13.50
N ALA A 32 1.47 -5.38 -13.50
CA ALA A 32 2.23 -4.84 -14.63
C ALA A 32 3.56 -5.57 -14.81
N THR A 33 4.16 -5.46 -16.00
CA THR A 33 5.49 -6.04 -16.29
C THR A 33 6.53 -5.48 -15.31
N GLY A 34 7.11 -6.35 -14.48
CA GLY A 34 8.08 -5.96 -13.44
C GLY A 34 7.46 -5.57 -12.09
N GLY A 35 6.13 -5.64 -11.96
CA GLY A 35 5.43 -5.52 -10.68
C GLY A 35 5.51 -6.80 -9.84
N GLU A 36 5.03 -6.69 -8.61
CA GLU A 36 5.05 -7.74 -7.59
C GLU A 36 3.88 -8.73 -7.72
N ASN A 37 2.95 -8.48 -8.65
CA ASN A 37 1.82 -9.35 -8.98
C ASN A 37 0.88 -9.63 -7.79
N ILE A 38 0.56 -8.59 -7.01
CA ILE A 38 -0.24 -8.68 -5.76
C ILE A 38 -1.69 -8.25 -6.01
N TYR A 39 -2.16 -8.27 -7.27
CA TYR A 39 -3.56 -7.98 -7.59
C TYR A 39 -4.30 -9.28 -7.97
N PRO A 40 -5.58 -9.42 -7.59
CA PRO A 40 -6.36 -10.58 -8.00
C PRO A 40 -6.71 -10.50 -9.49
N GLU A 41 -6.61 -11.61 -10.20
CA GLU A 41 -7.06 -11.73 -11.60
C GLU A 41 -8.56 -12.05 -11.73
N ASN A 42 -9.17 -12.53 -10.65
CA ASN A 42 -10.59 -12.94 -10.62
C ASN A 42 -11.46 -11.80 -10.09
N THR A 43 -12.54 -11.47 -10.80
CA THR A 43 -13.50 -10.42 -10.42
C THR A 43 -14.30 -10.73 -9.15
N LYS A 44 -14.30 -11.98 -8.68
CA LYS A 44 -14.90 -12.42 -7.40
C LYS A 44 -13.89 -12.47 -6.27
N THR A 45 -12.71 -11.88 -6.42
CA THR A 45 -11.68 -11.92 -5.38
C THR A 45 -11.24 -10.51 -5.01
N LEU A 46 -11.11 -10.28 -3.71
CA LEU A 46 -10.53 -9.09 -3.11
C LEU A 46 -9.27 -9.53 -2.37
N TYR A 47 -8.16 -8.85 -2.59
CA TYR A 47 -6.99 -9.03 -1.74
C TYR A 47 -6.94 -7.91 -0.71
N GLU A 48 -6.99 -8.28 0.56
CA GLU A 48 -6.65 -7.39 1.68
C GLU A 48 -5.19 -7.64 2.02
N THR A 49 -4.33 -6.69 1.69
CA THR A 49 -2.88 -6.79 1.95
C THR A 49 -2.54 -5.96 3.17
N ILE A 50 -1.99 -6.63 4.19
CA ILE A 50 -1.49 -5.99 5.39
C ILE A 50 0.02 -5.81 5.24
N LEU A 51 0.51 -4.58 5.37
CA LEU A 51 1.90 -4.19 5.12
C LEU A 51 2.56 -3.69 6.40
N GLY A 52 3.76 -4.18 6.69
CA GLY A 52 4.65 -3.57 7.67
C GLY A 52 6.11 -3.66 7.29
N PHE A 53 6.97 -3.00 8.05
CA PHE A 53 8.35 -2.73 7.67
C PHE A 53 9.32 -3.17 8.75
N LYS A 54 10.44 -3.80 8.37
CA LYS A 54 11.56 -3.95 9.30
C LYS A 54 12.16 -2.56 9.62
N PRO A 55 12.73 -2.37 10.82
CA PRO A 55 13.43 -1.13 11.14
C PRO A 55 14.52 -0.79 10.13
N GLY A 56 14.73 0.51 9.87
CA GLY A 56 15.74 1.02 8.96
C GLY A 56 15.61 2.53 8.76
N ASN A 57 16.61 3.15 8.13
CA ASN A 57 16.64 4.59 7.85
C ASN A 57 16.07 4.89 6.45
N PHE A 58 14.75 4.77 6.33
CA PHE A 58 14.06 4.99 5.06
C PHE A 58 12.66 5.57 5.23
N LEU A 59 12.14 6.09 4.13
CA LEU A 59 10.81 6.64 3.98
C LEU A 59 10.05 5.85 2.90
N VAL A 60 8.74 5.72 3.08
CA VAL A 60 7.85 5.07 2.12
C VAL A 60 6.76 6.04 1.68
N HIS A 61 6.70 6.33 0.39
CA HIS A 61 5.62 7.12 -0.19
C HIS A 61 4.66 6.23 -0.97
N PHE A 62 3.37 6.54 -0.88
CA PHE A 62 2.29 5.83 -1.55
C PHE A 62 1.78 6.65 -2.73
N TYR A 63 1.67 6.01 -3.89
CA TYR A 63 1.08 6.58 -5.10
C TYR A 63 -0.04 5.69 -5.58
N ILE A 64 -1.20 6.30 -5.86
CA ILE A 64 -2.29 5.64 -6.58
C ILE A 64 -3.14 6.69 -7.33
N PRO A 65 -3.19 6.63 -8.68
CA PRO A 65 -2.39 5.78 -9.58
C PRO A 65 -0.88 6.12 -9.54
N ALA A 66 -0.06 5.43 -10.34
CA ALA A 66 1.41 5.47 -10.32
C ALA A 66 2.10 6.85 -10.36
N GLY A 67 1.40 7.94 -10.73
CA GLY A 67 1.93 9.30 -10.75
C GLY A 67 1.38 10.25 -9.68
N GLU A 68 0.41 9.81 -8.88
CA GLU A 68 -0.34 10.69 -7.98
C GLU A 68 -0.09 10.33 -6.52
N TYR A 69 0.45 11.29 -5.77
CA TYR A 69 0.61 11.17 -4.32
C TYR A 69 -0.74 11.11 -3.62
N VAL A 70 -0.90 10.09 -2.77
CA VAL A 70 -2.09 9.97 -1.91
C VAL A 70 -2.14 11.12 -0.90
N HIS A 71 -0.97 11.55 -0.41
CA HIS A 71 -0.84 12.42 0.75
C HIS A 71 -0.34 13.84 0.42
N ARG A 72 -0.65 14.35 -0.78
CA ARG A 72 -0.39 15.77 -1.10
C ARG A 72 -1.37 16.67 -0.34
N LEU A 73 -0.94 17.89 0.01
CA LEU A 73 -1.83 18.90 0.61
C LEU A 73 -2.38 19.83 -0.48
N GLU A 74 -3.45 20.56 -0.17
CA GLU A 74 -4.15 21.44 -1.12
C GLU A 74 -3.34 22.67 -1.54
N GLN A 75 -2.46 23.16 -0.66
CA GLN A 75 -1.60 24.30 -0.96
C GLN A 75 -0.64 23.97 -2.12
N SER A 76 -0.58 24.86 -3.11
CA SER A 76 0.33 24.70 -4.25
C SER A 76 1.77 24.51 -3.79
N GLY A 77 2.45 23.50 -4.33
CA GLY A 77 3.83 23.14 -3.99
C GLY A 77 3.98 22.24 -2.75
N MET A 78 2.92 22.03 -1.96
CA MET A 78 2.93 21.06 -0.83
C MET A 78 2.68 19.64 -1.33
N VAL A 79 3.59 19.18 -2.18
CA VAL A 79 3.60 17.85 -2.79
C VAL A 79 4.82 17.08 -2.28
N PRO A 80 4.69 15.80 -1.92
CA PRO A 80 5.83 15.02 -1.49
C PRO A 80 6.92 14.98 -2.58
N ASN A 81 8.18 15.08 -2.17
CA ASN A 81 9.30 15.10 -3.08
C ASN A 81 10.57 14.59 -2.39
N VAL A 82 11.04 13.41 -2.79
CA VAL A 82 12.22 12.74 -2.22
C VAL A 82 13.52 13.54 -2.39
N ALA A 83 13.61 14.41 -3.39
CA ALA A 83 14.77 15.27 -3.61
C ALA A 83 14.77 16.53 -2.72
N HIS A 84 13.60 16.96 -2.21
CA HIS A 84 13.48 18.18 -1.41
C HIS A 84 13.85 17.91 0.04
N ALA A 85 14.61 18.81 0.69
CA ALA A 85 15.08 18.63 2.07
C ALA A 85 13.93 18.36 3.07
N THR A 86 12.82 19.07 2.93
CA THR A 86 11.67 18.98 3.84
C THR A 86 10.48 18.19 3.27
N HIS A 87 10.17 18.32 1.97
CA HIS A 87 8.98 17.68 1.38
C HIS A 87 9.16 16.17 1.20
N ARG A 88 10.37 15.63 1.36
CA ARG A 88 10.59 14.17 1.44
C ARG A 88 9.85 13.55 2.64
N TYR A 89 9.61 14.31 3.69
CA TYR A 89 8.90 13.84 4.88
C TYR A 89 7.38 14.06 4.79
N LEU A 90 6.91 14.79 3.78
CA LEU A 90 5.49 15.07 3.62
C LEU A 90 4.74 13.80 3.22
N GLY A 91 3.83 13.35 4.08
CA GLY A 91 2.98 12.18 3.81
C GLY A 91 3.74 10.85 3.69
N ALA A 92 5.03 10.82 3.99
CA ALA A 92 5.82 9.60 4.01
C ALA A 92 5.49 8.76 5.26
N ARG A 93 5.58 7.43 5.14
CA ARG A 93 5.57 6.51 6.27
C ARG A 93 6.99 6.13 6.63
N LYS A 94 7.24 6.03 7.93
CA LYS A 94 8.44 5.45 8.51
C LYS A 94 8.19 4.00 8.93
N PRO A 95 9.24 3.19 9.14
CA PRO A 95 9.06 1.82 9.58
C PRO A 95 8.25 1.67 10.87
N GLU A 96 8.38 2.64 11.79
CA GLU A 96 7.67 2.70 13.06
C GLU A 96 6.16 2.95 12.95
N ASP A 97 5.69 3.52 11.83
CA ASP A 97 4.26 3.76 11.60
C ASP A 97 3.50 2.44 11.34
N SER A 98 4.20 1.45 10.79
CA SER A 98 3.67 0.10 10.56
C SER A 98 4.77 -0.95 10.75
N PRO A 99 5.11 -1.31 11.99
CA PRO A 99 6.19 -2.24 12.28
C PRO A 99 5.95 -3.63 11.67
N TYR A 100 7.02 -4.34 11.31
CA TYR A 100 6.93 -5.69 10.70
C TYR A 100 6.12 -6.69 11.53
N ASN A 101 6.27 -6.65 12.85
CA ASN A 101 5.58 -7.55 13.79
C ASN A 101 4.20 -7.04 14.21
N ASP A 102 3.85 -5.80 13.88
CA ASP A 102 2.57 -5.16 14.20
C ASP A 102 2.15 -4.30 13.00
N LYS A 103 1.68 -4.99 11.95
CA LYS A 103 1.37 -4.36 10.67
C LYS A 103 0.06 -3.58 10.77
N ARG A 104 0.10 -2.29 10.43
CA ARG A 104 -1.00 -1.32 10.62
C ARG A 104 -1.51 -0.72 9.31
N ILE A 105 -0.82 -0.93 8.20
CA ILE A 105 -1.24 -0.45 6.88
C ILE A 105 -2.03 -1.55 6.18
N PHE A 106 -3.26 -1.22 5.77
CA PHE A 106 -4.15 -2.12 5.03
C PHE A 106 -4.41 -1.55 3.65
N MET A 107 -4.25 -2.38 2.63
CA MET A 107 -4.48 -2.04 1.23
C MET A 107 -5.47 -3.05 0.65
N TYR A 108 -6.39 -2.57 -0.19
CA TYR A 108 -7.39 -3.41 -0.83
C TYR A 108 -7.20 -3.34 -2.34
N SER A 109 -6.96 -4.49 -2.97
CA SER A 109 -6.85 -4.59 -4.42
C SER A 109 -7.94 -5.48 -4.99
N VAL A 110 -8.51 -5.02 -6.10
CA VAL A 110 -9.44 -5.77 -6.96
C VAL A 110 -8.78 -5.94 -8.33
N LYS A 111 -9.42 -6.74 -9.18
CA LYS A 111 -8.97 -6.91 -10.56
C LYS A 111 -8.91 -5.55 -11.26
N ASP A 112 -7.83 -5.31 -12.00
CA ASP A 112 -7.62 -4.12 -12.83
C ASP A 112 -7.71 -2.79 -12.04
N LEU A 113 -7.40 -2.80 -10.73
CA LEU A 113 -7.22 -1.58 -9.96
C LEU A 113 -6.04 -0.76 -10.53
N GLU A 114 -6.11 0.56 -10.40
CA GLU A 114 -4.97 1.42 -10.72
C GLU A 114 -3.69 0.99 -9.96
N PRO A 115 -2.50 1.15 -10.55
CA PRO A 115 -1.26 0.73 -9.92
C PRO A 115 -1.02 1.46 -8.60
N LEU A 116 -0.76 0.70 -7.55
CA LEU A 116 -0.33 1.20 -6.25
C LEU A 116 1.18 1.02 -6.16
N ILE A 117 1.88 2.16 -6.12
CA ILE A 117 3.33 2.20 -6.08
C ILE A 117 3.78 2.60 -4.67
N LEU A 118 4.74 1.85 -4.15
CA LEU A 118 5.48 2.19 -2.95
C LEU A 118 6.87 2.70 -3.36
N ARG A 119 7.11 4.01 -3.22
CA ARG A 119 8.47 4.54 -3.38
C ARG A 119 9.23 4.40 -2.08
N LEU A 120 10.27 3.60 -2.13
CA LEU A 120 11.19 3.31 -1.05
C LEU A 120 12.40 4.24 -1.17
N PHE A 121 12.54 5.19 -0.26
CA PHE A 121 13.63 6.18 -0.28
C PHE A 121 14.53 6.00 0.93
N VAL A 122 15.84 5.85 0.71
CA VAL A 122 16.83 5.75 1.79
C VAL A 122 17.22 7.15 2.23
N ASP A 123 16.93 7.45 3.50
CA ASP A 123 17.20 8.78 4.03
C ASP A 123 18.70 9.02 4.21
N ASN A 124 19.06 10.30 4.34
CA ASN A 124 20.44 10.70 4.50
C ASN A 124 21.05 10.10 5.78
N GLY A 125 22.37 9.99 5.82
CA GLY A 125 23.11 9.53 7.00
C GLY A 125 23.47 8.04 6.99
N VAL A 126 23.09 7.30 5.96
CA VAL A 126 23.52 5.91 5.73
C VAL A 126 24.01 5.72 4.29
N ALA A 127 24.99 4.82 4.09
CA ALA A 127 25.54 4.53 2.76
C ALA A 127 24.60 3.69 1.89
N PHE A 128 23.84 2.80 2.51
CA PHE A 128 22.78 1.99 1.91
C PHE A 128 21.84 1.51 3.01
N GLU A 129 20.66 1.02 2.62
CA GLU A 129 19.72 0.39 3.53
C GLU A 129 19.14 -0.88 2.89
N LYS A 130 18.97 -1.94 3.70
CA LYS A 130 18.23 -3.13 3.30
C LYS A 130 16.80 -3.00 3.80
N MET A 131 15.89 -2.77 2.88
CA MET A 131 14.48 -2.56 3.17
C MET A 131 13.74 -3.88 3.01
N VAL A 132 12.99 -4.26 4.04
CA VAL A 132 12.14 -5.45 4.04
C VAL A 132 10.71 -5.04 4.34
N LEU A 133 9.85 -5.22 3.34
CA LEU A 133 8.42 -5.01 3.42
C LEU A 133 7.80 -6.38 3.67
N GLY A 134 7.22 -6.57 4.86
CA GLY A 134 6.49 -7.77 5.21
C GLY A 134 5.02 -7.61 4.83
N LEU A 135 4.56 -8.41 3.88
CA LEU A 135 3.16 -8.43 3.46
C LEU A 135 2.49 -9.70 3.97
N VAL A 136 1.22 -9.58 4.34
CA VAL A 136 0.30 -10.71 4.44
C VAL A 136 -0.87 -10.42 3.50
N VAL A 137 -0.94 -11.20 2.42
CA VAL A 137 -2.00 -11.08 1.42
C VAL A 137 -3.15 -12.00 1.84
N ASN A 138 -4.23 -11.41 2.33
CA ASN A 138 -5.46 -12.11 2.66
C ASN A 138 -6.36 -12.19 1.41
N LYS A 139 -6.42 -13.38 0.81
CA LYS A 139 -7.22 -13.64 -0.40
C LYS A 139 -8.67 -13.89 -0.01
N CYS A 140 -9.53 -12.90 -0.21
CA CYS A 140 -10.96 -12.96 0.11
C CYS A 140 -11.78 -13.32 -1.12
N PHE A 141 -12.45 -14.47 -1.11
CA PHE A 141 -13.44 -14.81 -2.15
C PHE A 141 -14.78 -14.17 -1.81
N LEU A 142 -15.35 -13.47 -2.78
CA LEU A 142 -16.54 -12.64 -2.62
C LEU A 142 -17.78 -13.27 -3.26
N LYS A 143 -18.89 -13.15 -2.55
CA LYS A 143 -20.23 -13.41 -3.07
C LYS A 143 -21.06 -12.14 -2.99
N GLU A 144 -21.64 -11.73 -4.12
CA GLU A 144 -22.60 -10.63 -4.15
C GLU A 144 -23.89 -11.04 -3.43
N ILE A 145 -24.40 -10.16 -2.56
CA ILE A 145 -25.59 -10.41 -1.74
C ILE A 145 -26.50 -9.18 -1.69
N THR A 146 -27.77 -9.40 -1.37
CA THR A 146 -28.66 -8.35 -0.86
C THR A 146 -28.57 -8.35 0.66
N PRO A 147 -27.97 -7.33 1.31
CA PRO A 147 -27.72 -7.38 2.74
C PRO A 147 -28.99 -7.14 3.55
N THR A 148 -29.10 -7.78 4.72
CA THR A 148 -30.07 -7.37 5.75
C THR A 148 -29.60 -6.07 6.43
N PRO A 149 -30.50 -5.34 7.13
CA PRO A 149 -30.10 -4.16 7.90
C PRO A 149 -28.98 -4.44 8.92
N GLU A 150 -29.00 -5.61 9.59
CA GLU A 150 -27.97 -6.01 10.55
C GLU A 150 -26.62 -6.29 9.87
N GLN A 151 -26.64 -6.92 8.70
CA GLN A 151 -25.42 -7.15 7.92
C GLN A 151 -24.82 -5.84 7.44
N LEU A 152 -25.65 -4.90 6.99
CA LEU A 152 -25.21 -3.57 6.56
C LEU A 152 -24.62 -2.78 7.72
N ALA A 153 -25.21 -2.85 8.91
CA ALA A 153 -24.71 -2.18 10.11
C ALA A 153 -23.33 -2.69 10.57
N ARG A 154 -22.97 -3.93 10.23
CA ARG A 154 -21.66 -4.54 10.55
C ARG A 154 -20.70 -4.53 9.36
N ALA A 155 -21.14 -4.04 8.20
CA ALA A 155 -20.34 -4.07 6.99
C ALA A 155 -19.13 -3.14 7.12
N LYS A 156 -17.97 -3.63 6.69
CA LYS A 156 -16.77 -2.81 6.52
C LYS A 156 -16.95 -1.99 5.25
N LYS A 157 -16.98 -0.66 5.38
CA LYS A 157 -16.91 0.24 4.24
C LYS A 157 -15.47 0.23 3.71
N ILE A 158 -15.32 -0.03 2.41
CA ILE A 158 -14.05 0.10 1.70
C ILE A 158 -14.27 1.19 0.67
N ASP A 159 -13.65 2.33 0.89
CA ASP A 159 -13.73 3.45 -0.03
C ASP A 159 -12.72 3.29 -1.18
N TYR A 160 -13.08 3.83 -2.34
CA TYR A 160 -12.22 3.80 -3.52
C TYR A 160 -11.05 4.77 -3.35
N TYR A 161 -9.89 4.49 -3.95
CA TYR A 161 -8.67 5.23 -3.67
C TYR A 161 -8.78 6.75 -3.91
N THR A 162 -9.65 7.20 -4.81
CA THR A 162 -9.87 8.63 -5.07
C THR A 162 -10.45 9.37 -3.86
N SER A 163 -11.16 8.67 -2.97
CA SER A 163 -11.67 9.27 -1.73
C SER A 163 -10.59 9.42 -0.66
N LEU A 164 -9.45 8.73 -0.77
CA LEU A 164 -8.34 8.82 0.20
C LEU A 164 -7.60 10.16 0.14
N ARG A 165 -7.96 11.02 -0.82
CA ARG A 165 -7.33 12.33 -1.07
C ARG A 165 -7.98 13.48 -0.28
N TRP A 166 -8.94 13.17 0.61
CA TRP A 166 -9.71 14.12 1.39
C TRP A 166 -9.44 13.95 2.88
#